data_AF-A0A6M4AWS3-F1
#
_entry.id   AF-A0A6M4AWS3-F1
#
_cell.length_a   1.000
_cell.length_b   1.000
_cell.length_c   1.000
_cell.angle_alpha   90.00
_cell.angle_beta   90.00
_cell.angle_gamma   90.00
#
_symmetry.space_group_name_H-M   'P 1'
#
loop_
_entity.id
_entity.type
_entity.pdbx_description
1 polymer ?
#
loop_
_entity_poly.entity_id
_entity_poly.type
_entity_poly.pdbx_seq_one_letter_code
_entity_poly.pdbx_strand_id
1 'polypeptide(L)'
;MNDILPAFVDFFDLAVPTFTIIAAVTLLACLLMWAANRAIHRHQIGLIGAFAIIGGCPGLIAGYSQQEIAGAFLSGLITIVAALGTYALGKESLAIYRPAIPFVIAATAFTAVGGFAAGSYAKKQWLLYDQGVQDRRDEMQMVELPVERERQLLNLRALAAKQAEPVSRQDLDRIR
;
A
#
# COMPACT_ATOMS: atom_id res chain seq x y z
N MET A 1 -21.39 -1.58 -2.34
CA MET A 1 -21.11 -2.35 -1.11
C MET A 1 -20.04 -3.44 -1.31
N ASN A 2 -19.66 -3.79 -2.55
CA ASN A 2 -18.60 -4.77 -2.84
C ASN A 2 -17.16 -4.19 -2.76
N ASP A 3 -16.99 -2.88 -2.64
CA ASP A 3 -15.66 -2.24 -2.66
C ASP A 3 -14.95 -2.24 -1.28
N ILE A 4 -15.63 -2.67 -0.21
CA ILE A 4 -15.07 -2.68 1.16
C ILE A 4 -14.16 -3.90 1.40
N LEU A 5 -14.50 -5.05 0.79
CA LEU A 5 -13.70 -6.28 0.89
C LEU A 5 -12.27 -6.16 0.35
N PRO A 6 -12.01 -5.60 -0.86
CA PRO A 6 -10.64 -5.49 -1.37
C PRO A 6 -9.78 -4.56 -0.50
N ALA A 7 -10.32 -3.43 -0.06
CA ALA A 7 -9.58 -2.51 0.81
C ALA A 7 -9.17 -3.15 2.15
N PHE A 8 -9.98 -4.08 2.68
CA PHE A 8 -9.64 -4.82 3.88
C PHE A 8 -8.49 -5.81 3.64
N VAL A 9 -8.53 -6.56 2.53
CA VAL A 9 -7.46 -7.51 2.19
C VAL A 9 -6.13 -6.78 1.96
N ASP A 10 -6.16 -5.66 1.24
CA ASP A 10 -4.97 -4.81 1.00
C ASP A 10 -4.35 -4.28 2.31
N PHE A 11 -5.20 -3.95 3.29
CA PHE A 11 -4.73 -3.53 4.61
C PHE A 11 -3.99 -4.66 5.32
N PHE A 12 -4.49 -5.90 5.29
CA PHE A 12 -3.81 -7.03 5.93
C PHE A 12 -2.50 -7.37 5.23
N ASP A 13 -2.47 -7.36 3.90
CA ASP A 13 -1.26 -7.63 3.12
C ASP A 13 -0.15 -6.62 3.40
N LEU A 14 -0.50 -5.40 3.80
CA LEU A 14 0.46 -4.37 4.20
C LEU A 14 0.77 -4.39 5.71
N ALA A 15 -0.23 -4.63 6.55
CA ALA A 15 -0.10 -4.61 8.00
C ALA A 15 0.73 -5.80 8.51
N VAL A 16 0.48 -7.01 8.00
CA VAL A 16 1.18 -8.23 8.41
C VAL A 16 2.71 -8.12 8.26
N PRO A 17 3.28 -7.78 7.09
CA PRO A 17 4.73 -7.66 6.96
C PRO A 17 5.30 -6.56 7.86
N THR A 18 4.57 -5.46 8.05
CA THR A 18 5.00 -4.36 8.91
C THR A 18 5.08 -4.78 10.38
N PHE A 19 4.03 -5.42 10.91
CA PHE A 19 4.04 -5.95 12.27
C PHE A 19 5.09 -7.06 12.44
N THR A 20 5.34 -7.85 11.38
CA THR A 20 6.38 -8.88 11.39
C THR A 20 7.78 -8.25 11.49
N ILE A 21 8.05 -7.18 10.73
CA ILE A 21 9.30 -6.41 10.82
C ILE A 21 9.45 -5.78 12.21
N ILE A 22 8.40 -5.15 12.74
CA ILE A 22 8.42 -4.55 14.09
C ILE A 22 8.72 -5.62 15.14
N ALA A 23 8.05 -6.78 15.08
CA ALA A 23 8.27 -7.88 16.00
C ALA A 23 9.70 -8.44 15.89
N ALA A 24 10.20 -8.65 14.66
CA ALA A 24 11.55 -9.15 14.42
C ALA A 24 12.62 -8.19 14.94
N VAL A 25 12.48 -6.89 14.67
CA VAL A 25 13.43 -5.86 15.15
C VAL A 25 13.37 -5.73 16.67
N THR A 26 12.18 -5.79 17.27
CA THR A 26 12.02 -5.76 18.74
C THR A 26 12.66 -6.97 19.39
N LEU A 27 12.44 -8.17 18.85
CA LEU A 27 13.06 -9.41 19.32
C LEU A 27 14.58 -9.35 19.19
N LEU A 28 15.09 -8.88 18.04
CA LEU A 28 16.53 -8.72 17.80
C LEU A 28 17.16 -7.75 18.81
N ALA A 29 16.51 -6.61 19.06
CA ALA A 29 16.97 -5.63 20.04
C ALA A 29 16.99 -6.22 21.46
N CYS A 30 15.99 -7.02 21.83
CA CYS A 30 15.97 -7.73 23.12
C CYS A 30 17.09 -8.78 23.22
N LEU A 31 17.35 -9.52 22.13
CA LEU A 31 18.41 -10.52 22.05
C LEU A 31 19.80 -9.89 22.19
N LEU A 32 20.04 -8.76 21.52
CA LEU A 32 21.28 -8.01 21.64
C LEU A 32 21.47 -7.43 23.05
N MET A 33 20.40 -6.96 23.67
CA MET A 33 20.44 -6.46 25.05
C MET A 33 20.74 -7.59 26.05
N TRP A 34 20.17 -8.78 25.82
CA TRP A 34 20.47 -9.99 26.60
C TRP A 34 21.93 -10.40 26.42
N ALA A 35 22.41 -10.48 25.18
CA ALA A 35 23.80 -10.83 24.86
C ALA A 35 24.83 -9.83 25.42
N ALA A 36 24.43 -8.55 25.57
CA ALA A 36 25.25 -7.52 26.20
C ALA A 36 25.32 -7.64 27.74
N ASN A 37 24.82 -8.74 28.34
CA ASN A 37 24.78 -8.98 29.79
C ASN A 37 24.07 -7.87 30.58
N ARG A 38 23.10 -7.20 29.95
CA ARG A 38 22.28 -6.19 30.64
C ARG A 38 21.04 -6.86 31.22
N ALA A 39 20.76 -6.59 32.50
CA ALA A 39 19.55 -7.06 33.14
C ALA A 39 18.33 -6.52 32.36
N ILE A 40 17.57 -7.43 31.75
CA ILE A 40 16.37 -7.07 31.00
C ILE A 40 15.23 -6.89 31.98
N HIS A 41 14.74 -5.66 32.09
CA HIS A 41 13.50 -5.41 32.80
C HIS A 41 12.32 -5.37 31.82
N ARG A 42 11.16 -5.90 32.25
CA ARG A 42 9.95 -5.96 31.40
C ARG A 42 9.54 -4.60 30.81
N HIS A 43 9.76 -3.51 31.55
CA HIS A 43 9.45 -2.15 31.09
C HIS A 43 10.34 -1.68 29.92
N GLN A 44 11.56 -2.20 29.79
CA GLN A 44 12.46 -1.84 28.69
C GLN A 44 12.01 -2.48 27.37
N ILE A 45 11.48 -3.70 27.41
CA ILE A 45 10.91 -4.39 26.23
C ILE A 45 9.72 -3.59 25.69
N GLY A 46 8.82 -3.15 26.58
CA GLY A 46 7.67 -2.32 26.21
C GLY A 46 8.09 -1.00 25.57
N LEU A 47 9.14 -0.36 26.10
CA LEU A 47 9.69 0.87 25.53
C LEU A 47 10.25 0.65 24.11
N ILE A 48 11.06 -0.40 23.91
CA ILE A 48 11.62 -0.72 22.59
C ILE A 48 10.51 -0.99 21.58
N GLY A 49 9.51 -1.79 21.95
CA GLY A 49 8.36 -2.09 21.08
C GLY A 49 7.54 -0.85 20.71
N ALA A 50 7.27 0.04 21.68
CA ALA A 50 6.53 1.28 21.42
C ALA A 50 7.27 2.18 20.41
N PHE A 51 8.58 2.36 20.58
CA PHE A 51 9.39 3.14 19.66
C PHE A 51 9.58 2.47 18.29
N ALA A 52 9.64 1.15 18.25
CA ALA A 52 9.63 0.38 17.00
C ALA A 52 8.33 0.59 16.20
N ILE A 53 7.17 0.68 16.87
CA ILE A 53 5.89 1.04 16.22
C ILE A 53 5.94 2.49 15.71
N ILE A 54 6.45 3.41 16.53
CA ILE A 54 6.62 4.83 16.16
C ILE A 54 7.57 4.99 14.97
N GLY A 55 8.58 4.13 14.80
CA GLY A 55 9.41 4.13 13.60
C GLY A 55 8.68 3.51 12.39
N GLY A 56 8.11 2.33 12.59
CA GLY A 56 7.50 1.52 11.52
C GLY A 56 6.31 2.15 10.82
N CYS A 57 5.32 2.66 11.57
CA CYS A 57 4.10 3.22 10.97
C CYS A 57 4.41 4.45 10.09
N PRO A 58 5.17 5.45 10.55
CA PRO A 58 5.62 6.58 9.74
C PRO A 58 6.47 6.18 8.55
N GLY A 59 7.39 5.23 8.72
CA GLY A 59 8.20 4.70 7.62
C GLY A 59 7.31 4.15 6.52
N LEU A 60 6.32 3.33 6.87
CA LEU A 60 5.34 2.78 5.94
C LEU A 60 4.53 3.84 5.22
N ILE A 61 4.00 4.82 5.96
CA ILE A 61 3.24 5.92 5.37
C ILE A 61 4.13 6.71 4.38
N ALA A 62 5.37 6.99 4.76
CA ALA A 62 6.32 7.69 3.92
C ALA A 62 6.68 6.91 2.65
N GLY A 63 6.85 5.59 2.75
CA GLY A 63 7.13 4.72 1.61
C GLY A 63 5.95 4.59 0.65
N TYR A 64 4.72 4.57 1.19
CA TYR A 64 3.51 4.45 0.39
C TYR A 64 3.10 5.77 -0.28
N SER A 65 3.38 6.92 0.35
CA SER A 65 2.95 8.23 -0.14
C SER A 65 3.56 8.60 -1.49
N GLN A 66 2.75 9.24 -2.35
CA GLN A 66 3.18 9.80 -3.63
C GLN A 66 3.62 11.27 -3.52
N GLN A 67 3.40 11.91 -2.38
CA GLN A 67 3.57 13.36 -2.22
C GLN A 67 4.84 13.71 -1.46
N GLU A 68 5.42 14.87 -1.78
CA GLU A 68 6.56 15.50 -1.09
C GLU A 68 6.33 15.67 0.43
N ILE A 69 5.08 15.61 0.88
CA ILE A 69 4.65 15.62 2.29
C ILE A 69 5.36 14.54 3.11
N ALA A 70 5.75 13.41 2.49
CA ALA A 70 6.51 12.36 3.16
C ALA A 70 7.83 12.87 3.77
N GLY A 71 8.52 13.81 3.10
CA GLY A 71 9.77 14.39 3.60
C GLY A 71 9.57 15.28 4.82
N ALA A 72 8.55 16.13 4.80
CA ALA A 72 8.22 16.99 5.94
C ALA A 72 7.78 16.15 7.16
N PHE A 73 7.02 15.08 6.92
CA PHE A 73 6.59 14.16 7.97
C PHE A 73 7.76 13.41 8.60
N LEU A 74 8.70 12.91 7.79
CA LEU A 74 9.89 12.22 8.28
C LEU A 74 10.76 13.15 9.15
N SER A 75 10.94 14.40 8.72
CA SER A 75 11.69 15.42 9.48
C SER A 75 11.01 15.75 10.81
N GLY A 76 9.68 15.89 10.81
CA GLY A 76 8.91 16.08 12.04
C GLY A 76 9.04 14.89 13.00
N LEU A 77 9.02 13.66 12.47
CA LEU A 77 9.21 12.45 13.27
C LEU A 77 10.58 12.41 13.93
N ILE A 78 11.65 12.68 13.18
CA ILE A 78 13.01 12.72 13.70
C ILE A 78 13.12 13.75 14.83
N THR A 79 12.46 14.91 14.67
CA THR A 79 12.43 15.96 15.68
C THR A 79 11.73 15.49 16.95
N ILE A 80 10.59 14.80 16.84
CA ILE A 80 9.86 14.24 17.98
C ILE A 80 10.69 13.16 18.69
N VAL A 81 11.32 12.26 17.94
CA VAL A 81 12.20 11.21 18.50
C VAL A 81 13.42 11.82 19.19
N ALA A 82 14.01 12.87 18.61
CA ALA A 82 15.12 13.61 19.22
C ALA A 82 14.70 14.35 20.50
N ALA A 83 13.51 14.96 20.52
CA ALA A 83 12.95 15.62 21.69
C ALA A 83 12.66 14.60 22.81
N LEU A 84 12.07 13.46 22.48
CA LEU A 84 11.83 12.35 23.41
C LEU A 84 13.14 11.77 23.95
N GLY A 85 14.15 11.59 23.09
CA GLY A 85 15.48 11.15 23.49
C GLY A 85 16.14 12.12 24.46
N THR A 86 16.09 13.42 24.15
CA THR A 86 16.61 14.50 25.01
C THR A 86 15.89 14.52 26.37
N TYR A 87 14.56 14.42 26.37
CA TYR A 87 13.77 14.37 27.59
C TYR A 87 14.07 13.12 28.44
N ALA A 88 14.24 11.96 27.80
CA ALA A 88 14.60 10.71 28.47
C ALA A 88 16.01 10.76 29.08
N LEU A 89 16.94 11.48 28.46
CA LEU A 89 18.30 11.66 28.98
C LEU A 89 18.37 12.69 30.13
N GLY A 90 17.51 13.72 30.09
CA GLY A 90 17.55 14.84 31.02
C GLY A 90 16.95 14.58 32.41
N LYS A 91 16.06 13.60 32.56
CA LYS A 91 15.44 13.28 33.87
C LYS A 91 16.19 12.15 34.59
N GLU A 92 16.59 12.40 35.84
CA GLU A 92 17.20 11.37 36.72
C GLU A 92 16.29 10.16 36.93
N SER A 93 14.97 10.36 36.92
CA SER A 93 13.99 9.27 37.00
C SER A 93 14.07 8.27 35.85
N LEU A 94 14.77 8.60 34.76
CA LEU A 94 14.98 7.72 33.61
C LEU A 94 16.37 7.06 33.56
N ALA A 95 17.17 7.16 34.63
CA ALA A 95 18.47 6.49 34.71
C ALA A 95 18.38 4.97 34.43
N ILE A 96 17.26 4.34 34.83
CA ILE A 96 16.97 2.91 34.61
C ILE A 96 16.80 2.56 33.11
N TYR A 97 16.41 3.54 32.28
CA TYR A 97 16.19 3.36 30.84
C TYR A 97 17.42 3.67 29.99
N ARG A 98 18.44 4.36 30.54
CA ARG A 98 19.69 4.67 29.83
C ARG A 98 20.31 3.48 29.09
N PRO A 99 20.35 2.27 29.66
CA PRO A 99 20.92 1.13 28.97
C PRO A 99 20.12 0.67 27.74
N ALA A 100 18.82 0.98 27.69
CA ALA A 100 17.90 0.63 26.60
C ALA A 100 17.90 1.66 25.47
N ILE A 101 18.29 2.91 25.72
CA ILE A 101 18.30 4.01 24.73
C ILE A 101 18.96 3.65 23.38
N PRO A 102 20.18 3.10 23.32
CA PRO A 102 20.79 2.78 22.02
C PRO A 102 19.98 1.74 21.24
N PHE A 103 19.35 0.78 21.93
CA PHE A 103 18.49 -0.23 21.31
C PHE A 103 17.16 0.37 20.84
N VAL A 104 16.59 1.31 21.59
CA VAL A 104 15.40 2.06 21.21
C VAL A 104 15.65 2.86 19.92
N ILE A 105 16.77 3.59 19.85
CA ILE A 105 17.15 4.37 18.66
C ILE A 105 17.36 3.44 17.46
N ALA A 106 18.12 2.36 17.65
CA ALA A 106 18.36 1.37 16.59
C ALA A 106 17.03 0.74 16.12
N ALA A 107 16.18 0.29 17.03
CA ALA A 107 14.89 -0.32 16.71
C ALA A 107 13.99 0.65 15.93
N THR A 108 13.93 1.92 16.35
CA THR A 108 13.17 2.97 15.65
C THR A 108 13.71 3.18 14.23
N ALA A 109 15.04 3.28 14.06
CA ALA A 109 15.66 3.47 12.75
C ALA A 109 15.43 2.27 11.82
N PHE A 110 15.66 1.05 12.29
CA PHE A 110 15.49 -0.16 11.49
C PHE A 110 14.03 -0.40 11.11
N THR A 111 13.09 -0.16 12.03
CA THR A 111 11.66 -0.27 11.70
C THR A 111 11.20 0.84 10.78
N ALA A 112 11.71 2.07 10.89
CA ALA A 112 11.40 3.14 9.94
C ALA A 112 11.88 2.80 8.52
N VAL A 113 13.10 2.29 8.36
CA VAL A 113 13.64 1.84 7.07
C VAL A 113 12.85 0.64 6.55
N GLY A 114 12.56 -0.35 7.39
CA GLY A 114 11.79 -1.52 7.01
C GLY A 114 10.36 -1.18 6.59
N GLY A 115 9.69 -0.30 7.35
CA GLY A 115 8.37 0.24 7.00
C GLY A 115 8.41 0.98 5.67
N PHE A 116 9.42 1.83 5.46
CA PHE A 116 9.61 2.54 4.19
C PHE A 116 9.78 1.60 3.00
N ALA A 117 10.57 0.54 3.15
CA ALA A 117 10.75 -0.47 2.12
C ALA A 117 9.43 -1.21 1.82
N ALA A 118 8.68 -1.61 2.85
CA ALA A 118 7.39 -2.27 2.70
C ALA A 118 6.36 -1.36 2.01
N GLY A 119 6.25 -0.10 2.42
CA GLY A 119 5.37 0.89 1.79
C GLY A 119 5.74 1.15 0.33
N SER A 120 7.04 1.26 0.03
CA SER A 120 7.55 1.46 -1.34
C SER A 120 7.26 0.26 -2.24
N TYR A 121 7.35 -0.95 -1.70
CA TYR A 121 7.03 -2.18 -2.42
C TYR A 121 5.53 -2.25 -2.76
N ALA A 122 4.66 -1.99 -1.79
CA ALA A 122 3.22 -1.96 -2.00
C ALA A 122 2.80 -0.89 -3.02
N LYS A 123 3.42 0.30 -2.94
CA LYS A 123 3.26 1.35 -3.94
C LYS A 123 3.63 0.88 -5.35
N LYS A 124 4.75 0.15 -5.49
CA LYS A 124 5.19 -0.37 -6.79
C LYS A 124 4.18 -1.37 -7.37
N GLN A 125 3.60 -2.24 -6.53
CA GLN A 125 2.56 -3.16 -6.97
C GLN A 125 1.30 -2.42 -7.45
N TRP A 126 0.88 -1.41 -6.71
CA TRP A 126 -0.26 -0.56 -7.11
C TRP A 126 -0.04 0.16 -8.43
N LEU A 127 1.16 0.70 -8.66
CA LEU A 127 1.50 1.37 -9.93
C LEU A 127 1.47 0.40 -11.12
N LEU A 128 1.98 -0.82 -10.94
CA LEU A 128 1.93 -1.85 -11.99
C LEU A 128 0.49 -2.29 -12.28
N TYR A 129 -0.35 -2.39 -11.25
CA TYR A 129 -1.77 -2.69 -11.42
C TYR A 129 -2.50 -1.58 -12.17
N ASP A 130 -2.27 -0.32 -11.79
CA ASP A 130 -2.91 0.83 -12.45
C ASP A 130 -2.51 0.94 -13.92
N GLN A 131 -1.22 0.73 -14.23
CA GLN A 131 -0.74 0.66 -15.62
C GLN A 131 -1.44 -0.44 -16.41
N GLY A 132 -1.56 -1.65 -15.87
CA GLY A 132 -2.26 -2.74 -16.56
C GLY A 132 -3.76 -2.47 -16.79
N VAL A 133 -4.41 -1.74 -15.87
CA VAL A 133 -5.81 -1.31 -16.05
C VAL A 133 -5.92 -0.24 -17.14
N GLN A 134 -4.97 0.70 -17.21
CA GLN A 134 -4.92 1.71 -18.27
C GLN A 134 -4.68 1.07 -19.64
N ASP A 135 -3.70 0.17 -19.75
CA ASP A 135 -3.40 -0.53 -21.01
C ASP A 135 -4.62 -1.30 -21.54
N ARG A 136 -5.36 -1.99 -20.65
CA ARG A 136 -6.61 -2.68 -21.04
C ARG A 136 -7.70 -1.72 -21.47
N ARG A 137 -7.83 -0.56 -20.82
CA ARG A 137 -8.81 0.46 -21.21
C ARG A 137 -8.48 1.02 -22.57
N ASP A 138 -7.21 1.30 -22.82
CA ASP A 138 -6.74 1.83 -24.09
C ASP A 138 -6.94 0.80 -25.22
N GLU A 139 -6.65 -0.47 -24.97
CA GLU A 139 -6.90 -1.57 -25.92
C GLU A 139 -8.39 -1.71 -26.26
N MET A 140 -9.27 -1.72 -25.25
CA MET A 140 -10.73 -1.75 -25.47
C MET A 140 -11.21 -0.55 -26.29
N GLN A 141 -10.71 0.66 -25.97
CA GLN A 141 -11.13 1.88 -26.64
C GLN A 141 -10.64 1.97 -28.09
N MET A 142 -9.41 1.54 -28.36
CA MET A 142 -8.76 1.68 -29.67
C MET A 142 -9.04 0.51 -30.60
N VAL A 143 -9.28 -0.70 -30.08
CA VAL A 143 -9.39 -1.92 -30.89
C VAL A 143 -10.81 -2.47 -30.88
N GLU A 144 -11.35 -2.77 -29.70
CA GLU A 144 -12.62 -3.50 -29.60
C GLU A 144 -13.83 -2.64 -29.99
N LEU A 145 -13.94 -1.44 -29.42
CA LEU A 145 -15.06 -0.53 -29.69
C LEU A 145 -15.22 -0.15 -31.17
N PRO A 146 -14.17 0.21 -31.93
CA PRO A 146 -14.35 0.52 -33.35
C PRO A 146 -14.76 -0.72 -34.17
N VAL A 147 -14.21 -1.91 -33.87
CA VAL A 147 -14.58 -3.15 -34.55
C VAL A 147 -16.06 -3.50 -34.29
N GLU A 148 -16.53 -3.33 -33.06
CA GLU A 148 -17.94 -3.53 -32.72
C GLU A 148 -18.84 -2.51 -33.42
N ARG A 149 -18.44 -1.23 -33.47
CA ARG A 149 -19.18 -0.19 -34.21
C ARG A 149 -19.28 -0.54 -35.69
N GLU A 150 -18.21 -0.99 -36.33
CA GLU A 150 -18.24 -1.40 -37.74
C GLU A 150 -19.15 -2.62 -37.96
N ARG A 151 -19.09 -3.63 -37.08
CA ARG A 151 -19.99 -4.79 -37.13
C ARG A 151 -21.46 -4.39 -37.01
N GLN A 152 -21.77 -3.48 -36.09
CA GLN A 152 -23.13 -2.95 -35.92
C GLN A 152 -23.60 -2.22 -37.18
N LEU A 153 -22.75 -1.38 -37.78
CA LEU A 153 -23.08 -0.67 -39.04
C LEU A 153 -23.32 -1.64 -40.20
N LEU A 154 -22.53 -2.71 -40.31
CA LEU A 154 -22.72 -3.75 -41.33
C LEU A 154 -24.05 -4.50 -41.15
N ASN A 155 -24.39 -4.87 -39.90
CA ASN A 155 -25.66 -5.52 -39.59
C ASN A 155 -26.86 -4.62 -39.94
N LEU A 156 -26.79 -3.33 -39.61
CA LEU A 156 -27.84 -2.36 -39.95
C LEU A 156 -27.99 -2.20 -41.47
N ARG A 157 -26.88 -2.17 -42.22
CA ARG A 157 -26.92 -2.11 -43.71
C ARG A 157 -27.53 -3.38 -44.30
N ALA A 158 -27.22 -4.55 -43.78
CA ALA A 158 -27.79 -5.81 -44.24
C ALA A 158 -29.30 -5.88 -43.97
N LEU A 159 -29.76 -5.39 -42.81
CA LEU A 159 -31.18 -5.29 -42.48
C LEU A 159 -31.91 -4.31 -43.40
N ALA A 160 -31.32 -3.12 -43.64
CA ALA A 160 -31.88 -2.15 -44.57
C ALA A 160 -31.97 -2.69 -46.00
N ALA A 161 -30.96 -3.44 -46.46
CA ALA A 161 -30.97 -4.09 -47.78
C ALA A 161 -32.08 -5.14 -47.90
N LYS A 162 -32.29 -5.97 -46.87
CA LYS A 162 -33.41 -6.94 -46.83
C LYS A 162 -34.78 -6.26 -46.85
N GLN A 163 -34.91 -5.09 -46.21
CA GLN A 163 -36.16 -4.32 -46.24
C GLN A 163 -36.40 -3.61 -47.57
N ALA A 164 -35.32 -3.24 -48.29
CA ALA A 164 -35.39 -2.62 -49.60
C ALA A 164 -35.64 -3.62 -50.74
N GLU A 165 -35.52 -4.93 -50.46
CA GLU A 165 -35.84 -5.97 -51.44
C GLU A 165 -37.35 -5.90 -51.75
N PRO A 166 -37.74 -5.62 -53.01
CA PRO A 166 -39.13 -5.40 -53.35
C PRO A 166 -39.92 -6.66 -53.02
N VAL A 167 -41.02 -6.50 -52.27
CA VAL A 167 -41.94 -7.59 -51.90
C VAL A 167 -42.18 -8.45 -53.12
N SER A 168 -41.68 -9.68 -53.07
CA SER A 168 -41.74 -10.61 -54.18
C SER A 168 -43.18 -10.68 -54.68
N ARG A 169 -43.40 -10.61 -56.00
CA ARG A 169 -44.74 -10.72 -56.61
C ARG A 169 -45.49 -11.97 -56.15
N GLN A 170 -44.78 -13.04 -55.76
CA GLN A 170 -45.38 -14.25 -55.19
C GLN A 170 -46.08 -14.03 -53.83
N ASP A 171 -45.62 -13.08 -53.01
CA ASP A 171 -46.28 -12.75 -51.75
C ASP A 171 -47.51 -11.85 -51.98
N LEU A 172 -47.50 -11.05 -53.05
CA LEU A 172 -48.68 -10.28 -53.49
C LEU A 172 -49.79 -11.19 -54.05
N ASP A 173 -49.42 -12.30 -54.71
CA ASP A 173 -50.39 -13.27 -55.24
C ASP A 173 -51.01 -14.17 -54.15
N ARG A 174 -50.37 -14.35 -52.98
CA ARG A 174 -50.95 -15.09 -51.84
C ARG A 174 -51.98 -14.31 -51.03
N ILE A 175 -52.03 -12.98 -51.19
CA ILE A 175 -52.98 -12.09 -50.50
C ILE A 175 -54.27 -11.94 -51.33
N ARG A 176 -54.28 -12.40 -52.60
CA ARG A 176 -55.45 -12.46 -53.48
C ARG A 176 -56.18 -13.80 -53.39
#